data_AF-A0A0D7F0V7-F1
#
_entry.id   AF-A0A0D7F0V7-F1
#
_cell.length_a   1.000
_cell.length_b   1.000
_cell.length_c   1.000
_cell.angle_alpha   90.00
_cell.angle_beta   90.00
_cell.angle_gamma   90.00
#
_symmetry.space_group_name_H-M   'P 1'
#
loop_
_entity.id
_entity.type
_entity.pdbx_description
1 polymer ?
#
loop_
_entity_poly.entity_id
_entity_poly.type
_entity_poly.pdbx_seq_one_letter_code
_entity_poly.pdbx_strand_id
1 'polypeptide(L)' 'MTQRSTSANFVTAFATGWPEAQPDLMVLSLTTHEGVQDFAFNKEQALLIAKTIKQTAAQLVEPKKS' A
#
# COMPACT_ATOMS: atom_id res chain seq x y z
N MET A 1 -10.40 -22.77 -14.31
CA MET A 1 -9.38 -21.71 -14.45
C MET A 1 -9.98 -20.43 -13.92
N THR A 2 -9.51 -19.94 -12.77
CA THR A 2 -9.87 -18.61 -12.26
C THR A 2 -9.27 -17.59 -13.21
N GLN A 3 -10.13 -16.92 -13.97
CA GLN A 3 -9.79 -15.80 -14.84
C GLN A 3 -9.30 -14.68 -13.93
N ARG A 4 -7.99 -14.63 -13.63
CA ARG A 4 -7.38 -13.48 -12.97
C ARG A 4 -7.53 -12.33 -13.95
N SER A 5 -8.48 -11.43 -13.69
CA SER A 5 -8.71 -10.23 -14.47
C SER A 5 -7.38 -9.53 -14.74
N THR A 6 -6.96 -9.53 -15.99
CA THR A 6 -5.83 -8.78 -16.54
C THR A 6 -6.18 -7.29 -16.66
N SER A 7 -6.72 -6.72 -15.60
CA SER A 7 -6.96 -5.28 -15.44
C SER A 7 -6.51 -4.87 -14.03
N ALA A 8 -5.36 -5.37 -13.58
CA ALA A 8 -4.73 -4.80 -12.41
C ALA A 8 -4.28 -3.39 -12.80
N ASN A 9 -4.95 -2.37 -12.27
CA ASN A 9 -4.46 -1.00 -12.39
C ASN A 9 -3.12 -0.93 -11.67
N PHE A 10 -2.05 -0.74 -12.44
CA PHE A 10 -0.72 -0.63 -11.89
C PHE A 10 -0.61 0.67 -11.11
N VAL A 11 -0.12 0.57 -9.88
CA VAL A 11 0.27 1.72 -9.08
C VAL A 11 1.53 2.30 -9.69
N THR A 12 1.45 3.54 -10.16
CA THR A 12 2.57 4.28 -10.77
C THR A 12 3.30 5.13 -9.74
N ALA A 13 2.62 5.56 -8.69
CA ALA A 13 3.20 6.25 -7.55
C ALA A 13 2.38 5.99 -6.28
N PHE A 14 3.04 6.07 -5.12
CA PHE A 14 2.36 6.08 -3.84
C PHE A 14 2.97 7.12 -2.92
N ALA A 15 2.16 7.68 -2.03
CA ALA A 15 2.60 8.61 -1.00
C ALA A 15 1.91 8.30 0.33
N THR A 16 2.65 8.43 1.42
CA THR A 16 2.09 8.40 2.78
C THR A 16 2.13 9.79 3.37
N GLY A 17 0.98 10.31 3.78
CA GLY A 17 0.83 11.58 4.47
C GLY A 17 0.38 11.39 5.90
N TRP A 18 0.78 12.32 6.77
CA TRP A 18 0.32 12.41 8.15
C TRP A 18 -0.22 13.82 8.39
N PRO A 19 -1.53 13.99 8.59
CA PRO A 19 -2.11 15.31 8.82
C PRO A 19 -1.63 15.86 10.17
N GLU A 20 -0.98 17.03 10.18
CA GLU A 20 -0.51 17.66 11.42
C GLU A 20 -1.64 17.91 12.43
N ALA A 21 -2.86 18.17 11.94
CA ALA A 21 -4.04 18.40 12.77
C ALA A 21 -4.67 17.11 13.34
N GLN A 22 -4.30 15.93 12.84
CA GLN A 22 -4.85 14.64 13.27
C GLN A 22 -3.76 13.56 13.32
N PRO A 23 -2.93 13.56 14.38
CA PRO A 23 -1.81 12.64 14.51
C PRO A 23 -2.22 11.20 14.87
N ASP A 24 -3.49 10.86 14.71
CA ASP A 24 -3.94 9.47 14.84
C ASP A 24 -4.31 8.87 13.49
N LEU A 25 -4.13 9.63 12.40
CA LEU A 25 -4.45 9.24 11.04
C LEU A 25 -3.21 9.22 10.13
N MET A 26 -3.16 8.23 9.26
CA MET A 26 -2.24 8.17 8.13
C MET A 26 -3.08 8.12 6.85
N VAL A 27 -2.72 8.92 5.85
CA VAL A 27 -3.29 8.85 4.51
C VAL A 27 -2.32 8.13 3.58
N LEU A 28 -2.79 7.11 2.87
CA LEU A 28 -2.06 6.48 1.76
C LEU A 28 -2.73 6.86 0.45
N SER A 29 -2.00 7.58 -0.39
CA SER A 29 -2.44 7.95 -1.73
C SER A 29 -1.80 6.99 -2.74
N LEU A 30 -2.62 6.29 -3.51
CA LEU A 30 -2.18 5.41 -4.60
C LEU A 30 -2.54 6.07 -5.93
N THR A 31 -1.52 6.36 -6.74
CA THR A 31 -1.71 6.90 -8.10
C THR A 31 -1.66 5.75 -9.09
N THR A 32 -2.64 5.70 -9.96
CA THR A 32 -2.72 4.79 -11.11
C THR A 32 -2.86 5.60 -12.39
N HIS A 33 -2.85 4.95 -13.55
CA HIS A 33 -3.16 5.60 -14.83
C HIS A 33 -4.58 6.18 -14.89
N GLU A 34 -5.51 5.71 -14.05
CA GLU A 34 -6.89 6.15 -14.05
C GLU A 34 -7.17 7.28 -13.02
N GLY A 35 -6.20 7.59 -12.15
CA GLY A 35 -6.32 8.64 -11.15
C GLY A 35 -5.67 8.30 -9.82
N VAL A 36 -5.94 9.16 -8.82
CA VAL A 36 -5.44 9.02 -7.44
C VAL A 36 -6.55 8.47 -6.55
N GLN A 37 -6.21 7.49 -5.73
CA GLN A 37 -7.08 6.94 -4.71
C GLN A 37 -6.47 7.12 -3.32
N ASP A 38 -7.20 7.82 -2.45
CA ASP A 38 -6.76 8.12 -1.09
C ASP A 38 -7.43 7.20 -0.07
N PHE A 39 -6.64 6.70 0.88
CA PHE A 39 -7.12 5.87 1.97
C PHE A 39 -6.67 6.45 3.30
N ALA A 40 -7.62 6.77 4.18
CA ALA A 40 -7.34 7.18 5.55
C ALA A 40 -7.37 5.96 6.49
N PHE A 41 -6.33 5.83 7.30
CA PHE A 41 -6.17 4.75 8.27
C PHE A 41 -5.95 5.35 9.64
N ASN A 42 -6.43 4.67 10.67
CA ASN A 42 -6.02 4.99 12.03
C ASN A 42 -4.58 4.50 12.30
N LYS A 43 -4.02 4.94 13.43
CA LYS A 43 -2.65 4.58 13.86
C LYS A 43 -2.38 3.08 13.85
N GLU A 44 -3.29 2.26 14.36
CA GLU A 44 -3.09 0.80 14.46
C GLU A 44 -3.06 0.15 13.08
N GLN A 45 -3.97 0.55 12.19
CA GLN A 45 -4.03 0.11 10.80
C GLN A 45 -2.78 0.56 10.04
N ALA A 46 -2.32 1.80 10.22
CA ALA A 46 -1.11 2.33 9.62
C ALA A 46 0.14 1.51 10.03
N LEU A 47 0.27 1.21 11.32
CA LEU A 47 1.37 0.38 11.83
C LEU A 47 1.33 -1.05 11.28
N LEU A 48 0.12 -1.63 11.16
CA LEU A 48 -0.06 -2.95 10.59
C LEU A 48 0.33 -2.98 9.10
N ILE A 49 -0.06 -1.97 8.33
CA ILE A 49 0.31 -1.82 6.91
C ILE A 49 1.83 -1.71 6.78
N ALA A 50 2.47 -0.83 7.56
CA ALA A 50 3.92 -0.65 7.52
C ALA A 50 4.68 -1.96 7.84
N LYS A 51 4.23 -2.68 8.87
CA LYS A 51 4.80 -3.99 9.25
C LYS A 51 4.64 -5.01 8.12
N THR A 52 3.46 -5.07 7.52
CA THR A 52 3.15 -6.01 6.43
C THR A 52 4.01 -5.71 5.21
N ILE A 53 4.11 -4.44 4.78
CA ILE A 53 4.97 -4.03 3.65
C ILE A 53 6.42 -4.41 3.92
N LYS A 54 6.94 -4.16 5.13
CA LYS A 54 8.32 -4.54 5.51
C LYS A 54 8.54 -6.05 5.42
N GLN A 55 7.59 -6.86 5.90
CA GLN A 55 7.67 -8.31 5.83
C GLN A 55 7.60 -8.81 4.38
N THR A 56 6.70 -8.25 3.57
CA THR A 56 6.59 -8.57 2.15
C THR A 56 7.88 -8.19 1.41
N ALA A 57 8.45 -7.02 1.68
CA ALA A 57 9.72 -6.61 1.10
C ALA A 57 10.85 -7.58 1.44
N ALA A 58 10.96 -8.03 2.70
CA ALA A 58 11.94 -9.04 3.09
C ALA A 58 11.76 -10.36 2.32
N GLN A 59 10.52 -10.83 2.17
CA GLN A 59 10.20 -12.05 1.41
C GLN A 59 10.40 -11.90 -0.09
N LEU A 60 10.34 -10.68 -0.64
CA LEU A 60 10.61 -10.41 -2.05
C LEU A 60 12.12 -10.35 -2.33
N VAL A 61 12.91 -9.88 -1.35
CA VAL A 61 14.38 -9.80 -1.46
C VAL A 61 15.02 -11.18 -1.37
N GLU A 62 14.47 -12.09 -0.57
CA GLU A 62 14.86 -13.50 -0.59
C GLU A 62 14.03 -14.23 -1.65
N PRO A 63 14.54 -14.47 -2.89
CA PRO A 63 13.79 -15.25 -3.85
C PRO A 63 13.51 -16.59 -3.19
N LYS A 64 12.25 -17.02 -3.12
CA LYS A 64 11.89 -18.38 -2.74
C LYS A 64 12.77 -19.31 -3.58
N LYS A 65 13.82 -19.88 -2.97
CA LYS A 65 14.51 -21.02 -3.56
C LYS A 65 13.41 -22.08 -3.71
N SER A 66 13.16 -22.44 -4.97
CA SER A 66 12.16 -23.43 -5.35
C SER A 66 12.29 -24.71 -4.53
#